data_AF-A0A955R255-F1
#
_entry.id   AF-A0A955R255-F1
#
_cell.length_a   1.000
_cell.length_b   1.000
_cell.length_c   1.000
_cell.angle_alpha   90.00
_cell.angle_beta   90.00
_cell.angle_gamma   90.00
#
_symmetry.space_group_name_H-M   'P 1'
#
loop_
_entity.id
_entity.type
_entity.pdbx_description
1 polymer ?
#
loop_
_entity_poly.entity_id
_entity_poly.type
_entity_poly.pdbx_seq_one_letter_code
_entity_poly.pdbx_strand_id
1 'polypeptide(L)'
;MSYIEPIVDPEGDYKMSSSIEALKEAVELEKAALDKVRTALASAKHDQTKSVLENYVTDKEQKIDTLSWMVMAESGDFKPEEGAASEAAESGEAKPAGKCPFTGQLAAMGIDISQMGDMMGKKPHE
;
A
#
# COMPACT_ATOMS: atom_id res chain seq x y z
N MET A 1 -21.18 -1.85 -10.78
CA MET A 1 -20.14 -1.89 -11.84
C MET A 1 -20.02 -0.54 -12.54
N SER A 2 -19.46 0.45 -11.86
CA SER A 2 -19.01 1.69 -12.50
C SER A 2 -17.64 1.43 -13.12
N TYR A 3 -17.60 1.26 -14.43
CA TYR A 3 -16.34 1.31 -15.18
C TYR A 3 -15.77 2.72 -15.02
N ILE A 4 -14.62 2.86 -14.36
CA ILE A 4 -13.85 4.09 -14.45
C ILE A 4 -13.37 4.15 -15.90
N GLU A 5 -13.92 5.10 -16.65
CA GLU A 5 -13.48 5.33 -18.02
C GLU A 5 -11.99 5.71 -18.00
N PRO A 6 -11.17 5.09 -18.85
CA PRO A 6 -9.78 5.52 -18.99
C PRO A 6 -9.76 7.01 -19.32
N ILE A 7 -8.85 7.76 -18.71
CA ILE A 7 -8.62 9.16 -19.07
C ILE A 7 -8.00 9.15 -20.47
N VAL A 8 -8.86 9.27 -21.49
CA VAL A 8 -8.45 9.33 -22.89
C VAL A 8 -8.06 10.77 -23.19
N ASP A 9 -6.76 11.02 -23.39
CA ASP A 9 -6.29 12.25 -24.00
C ASP A 9 -6.95 12.40 -25.39
N PRO A 10 -7.19 13.63 -25.89
CA PRO A 10 -7.89 13.89 -27.15
C PRO A 10 -7.22 13.27 -28.40
N GLU A 11 -6.04 12.66 -28.25
CA GLU A 11 -5.28 11.98 -29.31
C GLU A 11 -5.34 10.43 -29.25
N GLY A 12 -6.06 9.85 -28.27
CA GLY A 12 -6.37 8.41 -28.27
C GLY A 12 -5.26 7.47 -27.76
N ASP A 13 -4.24 7.99 -27.09
CA ASP A 13 -3.17 7.19 -26.47
C ASP A 13 -3.57 6.78 -25.04
N TYR A 14 -3.52 5.48 -24.73
CA TYR A 14 -3.75 4.95 -23.37
C TYR A 14 -2.54 5.26 -22.50
N LYS A 15 -2.40 6.50 -22.08
CA LYS A 15 -1.31 6.92 -21.21
C LYS A 15 -1.56 6.35 -19.80
N MET A 16 -0.75 5.38 -19.38
CA MET A 16 -0.64 5.04 -17.96
C MET A 16 -0.37 6.33 -17.21
N SER A 17 -1.00 6.55 -16.05
CA SER A 17 -0.81 7.81 -15.34
C SER A 17 0.69 8.01 -15.07
N SER A 18 1.18 9.23 -15.26
CA SER A 18 2.59 9.55 -15.03
C SER A 18 3.03 9.19 -13.60
N SER A 19 2.09 9.14 -12.64
CA SER A 19 2.29 8.64 -11.28
C SER A 19 2.55 7.13 -11.24
N ILE A 20 1.76 6.30 -11.93
CA ILE A 20 1.96 4.84 -11.98
C ILE A 20 3.31 4.50 -12.61
N GLU A 21 3.66 5.16 -13.72
CA GLU A 21 4.93 4.93 -14.41
C GLU A 21 6.11 5.25 -13.50
N ALA A 22 6.09 6.42 -12.85
CA ALA A 22 7.13 6.82 -11.90
C ALA A 22 7.22 5.88 -10.68
N LEU A 23 6.08 5.42 -10.14
CA LEU A 23 6.04 4.48 -9.03
C LEU A 23 6.61 3.10 -9.42
N LYS A 24 6.28 2.60 -10.62
CA LYS A 24 6.87 1.36 -11.15
C LYS A 24 8.37 1.49 -11.35
N GLU A 25 8.84 2.61 -11.89
CA GLU A 25 10.27 2.88 -12.01
C GLU A 25 10.95 2.92 -10.64
N ALA A 26 10.33 3.55 -9.64
CA ALA A 26 10.84 3.59 -8.27
C ALA A 26 10.97 2.17 -7.66
N VAL A 27 10.00 1.28 -7.91
CA VAL A 27 10.08 -0.13 -7.47
C VAL A 27 11.30 -0.83 -8.08
N GLU A 28 11.54 -0.67 -9.39
CA GLU A 28 12.67 -1.32 -10.06
C GLU A 28 14.01 -0.76 -9.60
N LEU A 29 14.10 0.55 -9.37
CA LEU A 29 15.29 1.19 -8.81
C LEU A 29 15.58 0.71 -7.39
N GLU A 30 14.55 0.57 -6.55
CA GLU A 30 14.71 0.05 -5.18
C GLU A 30 15.14 -1.42 -5.18
N LYS A 31 14.59 -2.27 -6.06
CA LYS A 31 15.05 -3.66 -6.25
C LYS A 31 16.51 -3.73 -6.69
N ALA A 32 16.90 -2.93 -7.68
CA ALA A 32 18.29 -2.87 -8.14
C ALA A 32 19.23 -2.42 -7.01
N ALA A 33 18.82 -1.44 -6.20
CA ALA A 33 19.57 -1.01 -5.04
C ALA A 33 19.67 -2.11 -3.98
N LEU A 34 18.58 -2.85 -3.71
CA LEU A 34 18.56 -3.97 -2.77
C LEU A 34 19.55 -5.07 -3.19
N ASP A 35 19.63 -5.41 -4.47
CA ASP A 35 20.58 -6.41 -4.96
C ASP A 35 22.04 -5.98 -4.76
N LYS A 36 22.33 -4.68 -4.91
CA LYS A 36 23.66 -4.12 -4.59
C LYS A 36 23.96 -4.21 -3.10
N VAL A 37 22.98 -3.93 -2.25
CA VAL A 37 23.13 -4.05 -0.78
C VAL A 37 23.38 -5.50 -0.39
N ARG A 38 22.66 -6.47 -0.97
CA ARG A 38 22.90 -7.91 -0.72
C ARG A 38 24.29 -8.35 -1.18
N THR A 39 24.75 -7.84 -2.32
CA THR A 39 26.12 -8.07 -2.80
C THR A 39 27.16 -7.49 -1.82
N ALA A 40 26.91 -6.30 -1.29
CA ALA A 40 27.76 -5.68 -0.28
C ALA A 40 27.75 -6.50 1.03
N LEU A 41 26.58 -6.98 1.47
CA LEU A 41 26.44 -7.81 2.67
C LEU A 41 27.24 -9.12 2.55
N ALA A 42 27.16 -9.79 1.40
CA ALA A 42 27.89 -11.03 1.13
C ALA A 42 29.42 -10.86 1.12
N SER A 43 29.92 -9.65 0.85
CA SER A 43 31.35 -9.35 0.73
C SER A 43 31.90 -8.48 1.88
N ALA A 44 31.05 -8.01 2.78
CA ALA A 44 31.44 -7.19 3.92
C ALA A 44 32.36 -7.97 4.89
N LYS A 45 33.43 -7.32 5.33
CA LYS A 45 34.44 -7.93 6.21
C LYS A 45 34.23 -7.61 7.70
N HIS A 46 33.57 -6.49 8.00
CA HIS A 46 33.35 -6.03 9.36
C HIS A 46 31.95 -6.42 9.86
N ASP A 47 31.88 -7.05 11.03
CA ASP A 47 30.62 -7.58 11.57
C ASP A 47 29.61 -6.48 11.90
N GLN A 48 30.06 -5.32 12.37
CA GLN A 48 29.19 -4.16 12.56
C GLN A 48 28.55 -3.71 11.24
N THR A 49 29.32 -3.69 10.14
CA THR A 49 28.80 -3.35 8.82
C THR A 49 27.80 -4.39 8.33
N LYS A 50 28.06 -5.69 8.56
CA LYS A 50 27.10 -6.75 8.20
C LYS A 50 25.77 -6.57 8.93
N SER A 51 25.80 -6.37 10.24
CA SER A 51 24.57 -6.18 11.03
C SER A 51 23.76 -4.97 10.56
N VAL A 52 24.41 -3.86 10.22
CA VAL A 52 23.73 -2.69 9.65
C VAL A 52 23.15 -3.00 8.27
N LEU A 53 23.87 -3.73 7.43
CA LEU A 53 23.40 -4.12 6.09
C LEU A 53 22.21 -5.11 6.16
N GLU A 54 22.17 -6.03 7.12
CA GLU A 54 21.04 -6.94 7.35
C GLU A 54 19.75 -6.17 7.70
N ASN A 55 19.86 -5.19 8.61
CA ASN A 55 18.73 -4.31 8.95
C ASN A 55 18.30 -3.48 7.73
N TYR A 56 19.27 -2.95 6.98
CA TYR A 56 19.00 -2.13 5.80
C TYR A 56 18.33 -2.92 4.66
N VAL A 57 18.66 -4.21 4.50
CA VAL A 57 17.96 -5.13 3.58
C VAL A 57 16.49 -5.24 3.95
N THR A 58 16.19 -5.48 5.24
CA THR A 58 14.81 -5.60 5.74
C THR A 58 14.02 -4.32 5.51
N ASP A 59 14.61 -3.16 5.83
CA ASP A 59 13.96 -1.86 5.61
C ASP A 59 13.66 -1.58 4.13
N LYS A 60 14.56 -2.00 3.23
CA LYS A 60 14.35 -1.85 1.78
C LYS A 60 13.24 -2.75 1.26
N GLU A 61 13.16 -3.99 1.71
CA GLU A 61 12.07 -4.91 1.34
C GLU A 61 10.71 -4.31 1.71
N GLN A 62 10.57 -3.78 2.93
CA GLN A 62 9.34 -3.10 3.37
C GLN A 62 8.99 -1.86 2.51
N LYS A 63 9.99 -1.10 2.06
CA LYS A 63 9.79 0.05 1.16
C LYS A 63 9.33 -0.39 -0.22
N ILE A 64 9.90 -1.47 -0.76
CA ILE A 64 9.48 -2.04 -2.04
C ILE A 64 8.03 -2.52 -1.97
N ASP A 65 7.64 -3.19 -0.87
CA ASP A 65 6.26 -3.61 -0.64
C ASP A 65 5.31 -2.42 -0.58
N THR A 66 5.74 -1.35 0.12
CA THR A 66 4.97 -0.09 0.21
C THR A 66 4.77 0.56 -1.16
N LEU A 67 5.83 0.67 -1.96
CA LEU A 67 5.75 1.22 -3.32
C LEU A 67 4.87 0.36 -4.23
N SER A 68 4.98 -0.97 -4.11
CA SER A 68 4.15 -1.91 -4.88
C SER A 68 2.66 -1.75 -4.52
N TRP A 69 2.35 -1.51 -3.25
CA TRP A 69 0.99 -1.20 -2.81
C TRP A 69 0.49 0.14 -3.36
N MET A 70 1.34 1.17 -3.41
CA MET A 70 0.99 2.45 -4.04
C MET A 70 0.70 2.31 -5.54
N VAL A 71 1.46 1.48 -6.26
CA VAL A 71 1.16 1.15 -7.66
C VAL A 71 -0.22 0.51 -7.79
N MET A 72 -0.57 -0.46 -6.94
CA MET A 72 -1.88 -1.11 -6.96
C MET A 72 -3.03 -0.14 -6.64
N ALA A 73 -2.83 0.74 -5.65
CA ALA A 73 -3.80 1.76 -5.28
C ALA A 73 -4.06 2.75 -6.42
N GLU A 74 -2.99 3.23 -7.07
CA GLU A 74 -3.09 4.21 -8.17
C GLU A 74 -3.61 3.57 -9.46
N SER A 75 -3.34 2.29 -9.70
CA SER A 75 -3.83 1.58 -10.90
C SER A 75 -5.33 1.26 -10.84
N GLY A 76 -6.00 1.54 -9.72
CA GLY A 76 -7.39 1.14 -9.50
C GLY A 76 -7.58 -0.38 -9.35
N ASP A 77 -6.47 -1.14 -9.30
CA ASP A 77 -6.45 -2.57 -8.99
C ASP A 77 -6.73 -2.85 -7.51
N PHE A 78 -6.72 -1.79 -6.69
CA PHE A 78 -7.32 -1.83 -5.36
C PHE A 78 -8.84 -1.72 -5.50
N LYS A 79 -9.51 -2.86 -5.69
CA LYS A 79 -10.92 -2.98 -5.30
C LYS A 79 -10.96 -3.00 -3.77
N PRO A 80 -11.39 -1.93 -3.07
CA PRO A 80 -12.05 -2.19 -1.80
C PRO A 80 -13.17 -3.17 -2.11
N GLU A 81 -13.20 -4.31 -1.43
CA GLU A 81 -14.30 -5.25 -1.54
C GLU A 81 -15.61 -4.44 -1.51
N GLU A 82 -16.32 -4.46 -2.64
CA GLU A 82 -17.72 -4.08 -2.75
C GLU A 82 -18.49 -5.21 -2.04
N GLY A 83 -18.29 -5.30 -0.73
CA GLY A 83 -18.74 -6.37 0.16
C GLY A 83 -19.31 -5.81 1.47
N ALA A 84 -19.81 -4.56 1.45
CA ALA A 84 -20.59 -4.00 2.55
C ALA A 84 -21.69 -3.00 2.10
N ALA A 85 -22.17 -3.09 0.86
CA ALA A 85 -23.42 -2.43 0.43
C ALA A 85 -24.52 -3.39 -0.04
N SER A 86 -24.20 -4.68 -0.17
CA SER A 86 -25.16 -5.79 -0.29
C SER A 86 -24.41 -6.99 0.31
N GLU A 87 -24.58 -7.38 1.56
CA GLU A 87 -25.84 -7.82 2.15
C GLU A 87 -25.80 -7.50 3.64
N ALA A 88 -26.61 -6.53 4.06
CA ALA A 88 -27.18 -6.56 5.40
C ALA A 88 -28.26 -7.66 5.42
N ALA A 89 -27.85 -8.92 5.36
CA ALA A 89 -28.71 -10.06 5.66
C ALA A 89 -27.85 -11.21 6.18
N GLU A 90 -27.78 -11.26 7.51
CA GLU A 90 -27.45 -12.42 8.33
C GLU A 90 -26.05 -13.08 8.22
N SER A 91 -25.41 -13.04 9.39
CA SER A 91 -24.66 -14.15 9.99
C SER A 91 -23.16 -14.25 9.70
N GLY A 92 -22.39 -13.95 10.76
CA GLY A 92 -21.31 -14.84 11.19
C GLY A 92 -19.91 -14.56 10.64
N GLU A 93 -19.05 -14.07 11.55
CA GLU A 93 -17.58 -14.20 11.52
C GLU A 93 -16.80 -13.29 10.55
N ALA A 94 -16.46 -12.11 11.08
CA ALA A 94 -15.47 -11.19 10.52
C ALA A 94 -14.09 -11.89 10.39
N LYS A 95 -13.67 -12.14 9.15
CA LYS A 95 -12.27 -12.49 8.85
C LYS A 95 -11.43 -11.20 8.79
N PRO A 96 -10.25 -11.17 9.41
CA PRO A 96 -9.47 -9.95 9.56
C PRO A 96 -8.91 -9.51 8.20
N ALA A 97 -9.34 -8.32 7.75
CA ALA A 97 -8.73 -7.60 6.64
C ALA A 97 -7.22 -7.43 6.88
N GLY A 98 -6.42 -7.68 5.85
CA GLY A 98 -4.96 -7.51 5.89
C GLY A 98 -4.59 -6.12 6.39
N LYS A 99 -3.79 -6.07 7.47
CA LYS A 99 -3.40 -4.81 8.12
C LYS A 99 -2.59 -3.95 7.14
N CYS A 100 -3.11 -2.76 6.82
CA CYS A 100 -2.32 -1.70 6.22
C CYS A 100 -1.12 -1.37 7.16
N PRO A 101 0.11 -1.21 6.65
CA PRO A 101 1.27 -0.90 7.50
C PRO A 101 1.16 0.47 8.20
N PHE A 102 0.26 1.34 7.72
CA PHE A 102 -0.08 2.62 8.35
C PHE A 102 -0.84 2.48 9.67
N THR A 103 -1.43 1.32 9.99
CA THR A 103 -2.22 1.15 11.22
C THR A 103 -1.36 1.35 12.47
N GLY A 104 -0.07 1.00 12.44
CA GLY A 104 0.85 1.24 13.55
C GLY A 104 1.24 2.71 13.73
N GLN A 105 1.39 3.45 12.64
CA GLN A 105 1.77 4.87 12.68
C GLN A 105 0.59 5.78 13.04
N LEU A 106 -0.61 5.46 12.56
CA LEU A 106 -1.84 6.19 12.91
C LEU A 106 -2.20 6.01 14.39
N ALA A 107 -2.04 4.81 14.93
CA ALA A 107 -2.22 4.54 16.35
C ALA A 107 -1.22 5.32 17.24
N ALA A 108 0.03 5.46 16.80
CA ALA A 108 1.04 6.26 17.50
C ALA A 108 0.75 7.77 17.50
N MET A 109 -0.02 8.26 16.53
CA MET A 109 -0.49 9.65 16.46
C MET A 109 -1.84 9.88 17.18
N GLY A 110 -2.35 8.89 17.90
CA GLY A 110 -3.60 8.98 18.66
C GLY A 110 -4.86 8.96 17.79
N ILE A 111 -4.74 8.56 16.52
CA ILE A 111 -5.88 8.43 15.61
C ILE A 111 -6.42 7.00 15.75
N ASP A 112 -7.47 6.84 16.55
CA ASP A 112 -8.20 5.57 16.68
C ASP A 112 -9.20 5.43 15.53
N ILE A 113 -8.85 4.60 14.55
CA ILE A 113 -9.71 4.26 13.41
C ILE A 113 -10.97 3.50 13.88
N SER A 114 -10.95 2.91 15.08
CA SER A 114 -12.13 2.25 15.68
C SER A 114 -13.25 3.23 15.98
N GLN A 115 -12.95 4.52 16.20
CA GLN A 115 -13.95 5.54 16.47
C GLN A 115 -14.54 6.19 15.20
N MET A 116 -13.88 6.09 14.05
CA MET A 116 -14.43 6.63 12.79
C MET A 116 -15.66 5.87 12.28
N GLY A 117 -15.84 4.61 12.71
CA GLY A 117 -17.05 3.84 12.42
C GLY A 117 -18.31 4.32 13.16
N ASP A 118 -18.14 4.98 14.32
CA ASP A 118 -19.26 5.33 15.22
C ASP A 118 -19.89 6.70 14.88
N MET A 119 -19.18 7.58 14.18
CA MET A 119 -19.67 8.94 13.86
C MET A 119 -20.65 9.00 12.67
N MET A 120 -20.77 7.93 11.88
CA MET A 120 -21.75 7.82 10.78
C MET A 120 -23.14 7.31 11.24
N GLY A 121 -23.37 7.19 12.54
CA GLY A 121 -24.60 6.60 13.11
C GLY A 121 -25.65 7.56 13.67
N LYS A 122 -25.38 8.86 13.83
CA LYS A 122 -26.34 9.78 14.47
C LYS A 122 -26.93 10.77 13.48
N LYS A 123 -28.06 10.38 12.86
CA LYS A 123 -29.00 11.34 12.25
C LYS A 123 -29.41 12.37 13.31
N PRO A 124 -29.32 13.69 13.07
CA PRO A 124 -30.06 14.64 13.88
C PRO A 124 -31.56 14.47 13.56
N HIS A 125 -32.31 14.09 14.58
CA HIS A 125 -33.76 14.18 14.63
C HIS A 125 -34.12 15.60 15.07
N GLU A 126 -35.25 16.09 14.51
CA GLU A 126 -35.95 17.37 14.71
C GLU A 126 -35.46 18.60 13.94
#